data_AF-A0A925UV93-F1
#
_entry.id   AF-A0A925UV93-F1
#
_cell.length_a   1.000
_cell.length_b   1.000
_cell.length_c   1.000
_cell.angle_alpha   90.00
_cell.angle_beta   90.00
_cell.angle_gamma   90.00
#
_symmetry.space_group_name_H-M   'P 1'
#
loop_
_entity.id
_entity.type
_entity.pdbx_description
1 polymer ?
#
loop_
_entity_poly.entity_id
_entity_poly.type
_entity_poly.pdbx_seq_one_letter_code
_entity_poly.pdbx_strand_id
1 'polypeptide(L)' 'SFPQWSRRNNLVRPNADGKLAIKAVFNLDEFLKDGKQESNPIVEPGDILYFGQPKGVTGQTVLQAISGALLIQSVFRF' A
#
# COMPACT_ATOMS: atom_id res chain seq x y z
N SER A 1 -2.81 -7.68 23.04
CA SER A 1 -2.13 -7.79 21.74
C SER A 1 -2.57 -6.61 20.88
N PHE A 2 -1.66 -5.73 20.48
CA PHE A 2 -2.01 -4.55 19.67
C PHE A 2 -2.36 -4.97 18.24
N PRO A 3 -3.31 -4.30 17.55
CA PRO A 3 -3.72 -4.67 16.21
C PRO A 3 -2.55 -4.53 15.23
N GLN A 4 -2.51 -5.37 14.20
CA GLN A 4 -1.43 -5.39 13.21
C GLN A 4 -1.64 -4.25 12.19
N TRP A 5 -1.46 -3.00 12.62
CA TRP A 5 -1.51 -1.84 11.73
C TRP A 5 -0.40 -1.96 10.67
N SER A 6 -0.70 -1.55 9.44
CA SER A 6 0.11 -1.81 8.25
C SER A 6 1.57 -1.38 8.39
N ARG A 7 2.50 -2.26 7.95
CA ARG A 7 3.95 -2.05 7.97
C ARG A 7 4.47 -0.97 6.99
N ARG A 8 3.59 -0.35 6.20
CA ARG A 8 3.95 0.69 5.22
C ARG A 8 2.88 1.77 5.12
N ASN A 9 3.24 2.99 5.50
CA ASN A 9 2.42 4.18 5.46
C ASN A 9 3.00 5.14 4.41
N ASN A 10 2.14 5.78 3.65
CA ASN A 10 2.57 6.72 2.61
C ASN A 10 2.10 8.12 3.01
N LEU A 11 3.04 9.07 3.05
CA LEU A 11 2.74 10.49 3.09
C LEU A 11 2.63 11.00 1.66
N VAL A 12 1.46 11.51 1.30
CA VAL A 12 1.19 12.05 -0.03
C VAL A 12 1.06 13.56 0.08
N ARG A 13 1.80 14.28 -0.75
CA ARG A 13 1.70 15.73 -0.88
C ARG A 13 1.17 16.08 -2.26
N PRO A 14 0.11 16.91 -2.35
CA PRO A 14 -0.28 17.49 -3.62
C PRO A 14 0.80 18.48 -4.10
N ASN A 15 1.34 18.25 -5.29
CA ASN A 15 2.20 19.23 -5.96
C ASN A 15 1.36 20.43 -6.44
N ALA A 16 2.02 21.55 -6.77
CA ALA A 16 1.37 22.77 -7.26
C ALA A 16 0.44 22.53 -8.49
N ASP A 17 0.68 21.45 -9.24
CA ASP A 17 -0.11 21.03 -10.39
C ASP A 17 -1.32 20.13 -10.03
N GLY A 18 -1.63 19.96 -8.74
CA GLY A 18 -2.71 19.10 -8.24
C GLY A 18 -2.45 17.60 -8.32
N LYS A 19 -1.28 17.17 -8.82
CA LYS A 19 -0.88 15.76 -8.85
C LYS A 19 -0.37 15.32 -7.47
N LEU A 20 -0.87 14.17 -7.01
CA LEU A 20 -0.46 13.54 -5.76
C LEU A 20 0.92 12.90 -5.93
N ALA A 21 1.94 13.44 -5.25
CA ALA A 21 3.27 12.84 -5.19
C ALA A 21 3.47 12.13 -3.86
N ILE A 22 3.99 10.90 -3.89
CA ILE A 22 4.39 10.18 -2.67
C ILE A 22 5.67 10.87 -2.16
N LYS A 23 5.56 11.63 -1.08
CA LYS A 23 6.68 12.38 -0.50
C LYS A 23 7.56 11.49 0.36
N ALA A 24 6.95 10.57 1.11
CA ALA A 24 7.68 9.62 1.95
C ALA A 24 6.89 8.33 2.14
N VAL A 25 7.61 7.21 2.16
CA VAL A 25 7.10 5.92 2.64
C VAL A 25 7.78 5.68 3.98
N PHE A 26 7.02 5.53 5.04
CA PHE A 26 7.55 5.31 6.38
C PHE A 26 6.81 4.16 7.08
N ASN A 27 7.51 3.50 8.00
CA ASN A 27 6.96 2.39 8.77
C ASN A 27 6.61 2.90 10.17
N LEU A 28 5.31 3.10 10.42
CA LEU A 28 4.85 3.64 11.69
C LEU A 28 5.10 2.67 12.87
N ASP A 29 5.21 1.37 12.60
CA ASP A 29 5.50 0.36 13.62
C ASP A 29 6.92 0.51 14.20
N GLU A 30 7.92 0.89 13.39
CA GLU A 30 9.30 1.10 13.86
C GLU A 30 9.41 2.28 14.81
N PHE A 31 8.60 3.32 14.58
CA PHE A 31 8.52 4.45 15.51
C PHE A 31 7.81 4.06 16.82
N LEU A 32 6.65 3.40 16.71
CA LEU A 32 5.81 3.07 17.87
C LEU A 32 6.37 1.94 18.75
N LYS A 33 7.10 0.98 18.16
CA LYS A 33 7.62 -0.20 18.87
C LYS A 33 9.10 -0.06 19.23
N ASP A 34 9.90 0.47 18.31
CA ASP A 34 11.36 0.51 18.46
C ASP A 34 11.87 1.90 18.87
N GLY A 35 10.98 2.90 19.00
CA GLY A 35 11.31 4.24 19.47
C GLY A 35 12.20 5.04 18.52
N LYS A 36 12.30 4.61 17.25
CA LYS A 36 13.22 5.20 16.28
C LYS A 36 12.68 6.52 15.73
N GLN A 37 13.09 7.64 16.32
CA GLN A 37 12.65 8.99 15.93
C GLN A 37 12.89 9.32 14.45
N GLU A 38 13.91 8.73 13.82
CA GLU A 38 14.22 8.93 12.40
C GLU A 38 13.08 8.47 11.46
N SER A 39 12.18 7.60 11.94
CA SER A 39 11.04 7.10 11.16
C SER A 39 9.78 7.98 11.28
N ASN A 40 9.84 9.10 12.02
CA ASN A 40 8.71 10.01 12.19
C ASN A 40 8.76 11.17 11.17
N PRO A 41 7.91 11.19 10.13
CA PRO A 41 7.94 12.23 9.11
C PRO A 41 7.37 13.56 9.64
N ILE A 42 7.92 14.66 9.16
CA ILE A 42 7.36 16.01 9.38
C ILE A 42 6.16 16.19 8.43
N VAL A 43 4.98 16.41 9.01
CA VAL A 43 3.70 16.60 8.29
C VAL A 43 3.42 18.10 8.16
N GLU A 44 3.03 18.55 6.97
CA GLU A 44 2.64 19.95 6.69
C GLU A 44 1.13 20.07 6.38
N PRO A 45 0.54 21.27 6.52
CA PRO A 45 -0.86 21.50 6.14
C PRO A 45 -1.12 21.12 4.67
N GLY A 46 -2.12 20.27 4.44
CA GLY A 46 -2.48 19.76 3.11
C GLY A 46 -1.87 18.40 2.76
N ASP A 47 -1.02 17.84 3.62
CA ASP A 47 -0.54 16.47 3.46
C ASP A 47 -1.65 15.44 3.77
N ILE A 48 -1.65 14.35 3.01
CA ILE A 48 -2.58 13.23 3.17
C ILE A 48 -1.80 12.02 3.65
N LEU A 49 -2.20 11.48 4.80
CA LEU A 49 -1.66 10.24 5.36
C LEU A 49 -2.47 9.04 4.87
N TYR A 50 -1.84 8.19 4.06
CA TYR A 50 -2.46 6.99 3.53
C TYR A 50 -1.95 5.73 4.24
N PHE A 51 -2.89 5.00 4.85
CA PHE A 51 -2.66 3.71 5.51
C PHE A 51 -3.09 2.60 4.54
N GLY A 52 -2.14 2.07 3.77
CA GLY A 52 -2.43 0.98 2.85
C GLY A 52 -2.58 -0.34 3.59
N GLN A 53 -3.72 -1.00 3.49
CA GLN A 53 -3.81 -2.40 3.92
C GLN A 53 -3.00 -3.25 2.92
N PRO A 54 -2.14 -4.17 3.38
CA PRO A 54 -1.51 -5.12 2.48
C PRO A 54 -2.63 -5.92 1.81
N LYS A 55 -2.82 -5.73 0.50
CA LYS A 55 -3.65 -6.65 -0.30
C LYS A 55 -2.90 -7.97 -0.32
N GLY A 56 -3.20 -8.82 0.66
CA GLY A 56 -2.69 -10.19 0.66
C GLY A 56 -3.11 -10.82 -0.66
N VAL A 57 -2.13 -11.22 -1.47
CA VAL A 57 -2.42 -12.07 -2.63
C VAL A 57 -2.89 -13.39 -2.05
N THR A 58 -4.22 -13.59 -2.02
CA THR A 58 -4.79 -14.85 -1.52
C THR A 58 -4.59 -15.94 -2.57
N GLY A 59 -4.40 -17.20 -2.13
CA GLY A 59 -4.35 -18.34 -3.06
C GLY A 59 -5.58 -18.41 -3.97
N GLN A 60 -6.73 -17.97 -3.47
CA GLN A 60 -7.97 -17.86 -4.22
C GLN A 60 -7.86 -16.86 -5.39
N THR A 61 -7.22 -15.70 -5.19
CA THR A 61 -6.99 -14.70 -6.24
C THR A 61 -6.10 -15.26 -7.36
N VAL A 62 -5.08 -16.05 -6.99
CA VAL A 62 -4.19 -16.70 -7.96
C VAL A 62 -4.94 -17.76 -8.76
N LEU A 63 -5.72 -18.61 -8.11
CA LEU A 63 -6.55 -19.62 -8.78
C LEU A 63 -7.54 -18.97 -9.76
N GLN A 64 -8.22 -17.90 -9.34
CA GLN A 64 -9.13 -17.15 -10.20
C GLN A 64 -8.43 -16.55 -11.43
N ALA A 65 -7.23 -16.01 -11.26
CA ALA A 65 -6.44 -15.47 -12.37
C ALA A 65 -6.06 -16.57 -13.37
N ILE A 66 -5.64 -17.74 -12.90
CA ILE A 66 -5.31 -18.90 -13.75
C ILE A 66 -6.57 -19.39 -14.48
N SER A 67 -7.70 -19.53 -13.79
CA SER A 67 -8.97 -19.92 -14.42
C SER A 67 -9.39 -18.93 -15.50
N GLY A 68 -9.29 -17.63 -15.24
CA GLY A 68 -9.56 -16.58 -16.23
C GLY A 68 -8.66 -16.69 -17.47
N ALA A 69 -7.36 -16.92 -17.26
CA ALA A 69 -6.41 -17.10 -18.36
C ALA A 69 -6.72 -18.34 -19.21
N LEU A 70 -7.07 -19.47 -18.58
CA LEU A 70 -7.43 -20.71 -19.27
C LEU A 70 -8.74 -20.57 -20.05
N LEU A 71 -9.74 -19.86 -19.50
CA LEU A 71 -11.00 -19.60 -20.20
C LEU A 71 -10.78 -18.75 -21.45
N ILE A 72 -10.01 -17.67 -21.34
CA ILE A 72 -9.62 -16.84 -22.48
C ILE A 72 -8.90 -17.70 -23.52
N GLN A 73 -7.92 -18.50 -23.09
CA GLN A 73 -7.20 -19.39 -23.99
C GLN A 73 -8.13 -20.40 -24.68
N SER A 74 -9.15 -20.92 -23.99
CA SER A 74 -10.09 -21.88 -24.57
C SER A 74 -11.01 -21.28 -25.64
N VAL A 75 -11.35 -19.99 -25.50
CA VAL A 75 -12.17 -19.26 -26.49
C VAL A 75 -11.37 -18.96 -27.76
N PHE A 76 -10.07 -18.64 -27.63
CA PHE A 76 -9.21 -18.30 -28.77
C PHE A 76 -8.49 -19.50 -29.42
N ARG A 77 -8.62 -20.71 -28.84
CA ARG A 77 -8.02 -21.96 -29.35
C ARG A 77 -9.05 -22.84 -30.11
N PHE A 78 -10.20 -22.28 -30.46
CA PHE A 78 -11.19 -22.88 -31.36
C PHE A 78 -11.10 -22.26 -32.75
#